data_AF-A0A392SPD3-F1
#
_entry.id   AF-A0A392SPD3-F1
#
_cell.length_a   1.000
_cell.length_b   1.000
_cell.length_c   1.000
_cell.angle_alpha   90.00
_cell.angle_beta   90.00
_cell.angle_gamma   90.00
#
_symmetry.space_group_name_H-M   'P 1'
#
loop_
_entity.id
_entity.type
_entity.pdbx_description
1 polymer ?
#
loop_
_entity_poly.entity_id
_entity_poly.type
_entity_poly.pdbx_seq_one_letter_code
_entity_poly.pdbx_strand_id
1 'polypeptide(L)' 'MDFVGGLPRTVKGNEVIWVIVDRLTKSAHFIAIKTGMLVPKLAELYVDQIVRLHGIPS' A
#
# COMPACT_ATOMS: atom_id res chain seq x y z
N MET A 1 0.63 8.94 3.00
CA MET A 1 0.93 7.50 2.90
C MET A 1 2.04 7.21 3.86
N ASP A 2 2.06 6.01 4.45
CA ASP A 2 3.10 5.63 5.41
C ASP A 2 3.37 4.12 5.35
N PHE A 3 4.51 3.66 5.87
CA PHE A 3 4.88 2.25 5.92
C PHE A 3 5.07 1.81 7.37
N VAL A 4 4.35 0.75 7.77
CA VAL A 4 4.51 0.11 9.06
C VAL A 4 5.32 -1.16 8.87
N GLY A 5 6.60 -1.12 9.23
CA GLY A 5 7.53 -2.25 9.14
C GLY A 5 7.75 -2.96 10.47
N GLY A 6 8.65 -3.95 10.47
CA GLY A 6 9.00 -4.73 11.67
C GLY A 6 7.97 -5.79 12.05
N LEU A 7 7.10 -6.19 11.12
CA LEU A 7 6.07 -7.20 11.35
C LEU A 7 6.64 -8.61 11.14
N PRO A 8 6.07 -9.63 11.82
CA PRO A 8 6.40 -11.02 11.52
C PRO A 8 6.17 -11.35 10.04
N ARG A 9 7.14 -12.03 9.46
CA ARG A 9 7.10 -12.43 8.05
C ARG A 9 5.97 -13.42 7.81
N THR A 10 5.07 -13.08 6.89
CA THR A 10 4.02 -14.00 6.42
C THR A 10 4.61 -15.11 5.54
N VAL A 11 3.86 -16.20 5.30
CA VAL A 11 4.26 -17.28 4.36
C VAL A 11 4.55 -16.74 2.95
N LYS A 12 3.87 -15.66 2.55
CA LYS A 12 4.08 -14.99 1.25
C LYS A 12 5.31 -14.06 1.24
N GLY A 13 5.95 -13.87 2.40
CA GLY A 13 7.15 -13.06 2.59
C GLY A 13 6.89 -11.58 2.84
N ASN A 14 5.65 -11.17 3.10
CA ASN A 14 5.31 -9.78 3.44
C ASN A 14 5.64 -9.49 4.91
N GLU A 15 6.19 -8.32 5.17
CA GLU A 15 6.75 -7.86 6.45
C GLU A 15 6.44 -6.39 6.75
N VAL A 16 5.80 -5.70 5.79
CA VAL A 16 5.49 -4.27 5.87
C VAL A 16 4.04 -4.09 5.45
N ILE A 17 3.31 -3.24 6.17
CA ILE A 17 2.00 -2.75 5.75
C ILE A 17 2.18 -1.36 5.16
N TRP A 18 1.80 -1.19 3.90
CA TRP A 18 1.70 0.11 3.26
C TRP A 18 0.31 0.69 3.52
N VAL A 19 0.28 1.83 4.22
CA VAL A 19 -0.93 2.51 4.65
C VAL A 19 -1.19 3.72 3.75
N ILE A 20 -2.36 3.73 3.11
CA ILE A 20 -2.81 4.81 2.25
C ILE A 20 -4.14 5.30 2.75
N VAL A 21 -4.21 6.58 3.14
CA VAL A 21 -5.44 7.20 3.59
C VAL A 21 -5.98 8.05 2.46
N ASP A 22 -7.19 7.73 1.99
CA ASP A 22 -7.92 8.61 1.10
C ASP A 22 -8.52 9.77 1.91
N ARG A 23 -8.13 11.00 1.57
CA ARG A 23 -8.61 12.19 2.26
C ARG A 23 -10.09 12.48 1.99
N LEU A 24 -10.61 12.04 0.84
CA LEU A 24 -11.99 12.29 0.43
C LEU A 24 -12.95 11.38 1.20
N THR A 25 -12.75 10.07 1.14
CA THR A 25 -13.62 9.11 1.82
C THR A 25 -13.25 8.86 3.27
N LYS A 26 -12.10 9.38 3.74
CA LYS A 26 -11.49 9.05 5.05
C LYS A 26 -11.21 7.56 5.24
N SER A 27 -11.21 6.77 4.17
CA SER A 27 -10.90 5.35 4.21
C SER A 27 -9.38 5.13 4.26
N ALA A 28 -8.97 4.08 4.98
CA ALA A 28 -7.59 3.62 4.99
C ALA A 28 -7.47 2.29 4.24
N HIS A 29 -6.55 2.22 3.29
CA HIS A 29 -6.15 1.02 2.58
C HIS A 29 -4.86 0.48 3.18
N PHE A 30 -4.88 -0.81 3.53
CA PHE A 30 -3.75 -1.53 4.12
C PHE A 30 -3.27 -2.59 3.13
N ILE A 31 -2.09 -2.39 2.56
CA ILE A 31 -1.52 -3.26 1.53
C ILE A 31 -0.29 -3.96 2.12
N ALA A 32 -0.33 -5.29 2.24
CA ALA A 32 0.81 -6.05 2.70
C ALA A 32 1.88 -6.16 1.59
N ILE A 33 3.09 -5.68 1.87
CA ILE A 33 4.23 -5.67 0.94
C ILE A 33 5.46 -6.33 1.55
N LYS A 34 6.43 -6.65 0.69
CA LYS A 34 7.75 -7.13 1.09
C LYS A 34 8.70 -5.96 1.32
N THR A 35 9.58 -6.09 2.30
CA THR A 35 10.70 -5.18 2.48
C THR A 35 11.53 -5.14 1.19
N GLY A 36 11.89 -3.94 0.71
CA GLY A 36 12.70 -3.77 -0.51
C GLY A 36 11.96 -3.99 -1.83
N MET A 37 10.62 -3.96 -1.84
CA MET A 37 9.85 -3.98 -3.09
C MET A 37 10.24 -2.79 -3.99
N LEU A 38 10.42 -3.05 -5.29
CA LEU A 38 10.78 -2.02 -6.26
C LEU A 38 9.68 -0.97 -6.40
N VAL A 39 10.07 0.30 -6.53
CA VAL A 39 9.16 1.44 -6.67
C VAL A 39 8.17 1.28 -7.85
N PRO A 40 8.56 0.81 -9.04
CA PRO A 40 7.61 0.57 -10.13
C PRO A 40 6.49 -0.40 -9.73
N LYS A 41 6.81 -1.44 -8.94
CA LYS A 41 5.80 -2.40 -8.50
C LYS A 41 4.85 -1.83 -7.46
N LEU A 42 5.35 -0.95 -6.59
CA LEU A 42 4.51 -0.17 -5.67
C LEU A 42 3.58 0.77 -6.44
N ALA A 43 4.08 1.43 -7.49
CA ALA A 43 3.27 2.31 -8.34
C ALA A 43 2.14 1.55 -9.06
N GLU A 44 2.44 0.36 -9.60
CA GLU A 44 1.40 -0.52 -10.17
C GLU A 44 0.33 -0.88 -9.14
N LEU A 45 0.73 -1.29 -7.93
CA LEU A 45 -0.20 -1.61 -6.84
C LEU A 45 -1.04 -0.40 -6.42
N TYR A 46 -0.44 0.78 -6.40
CA TYR A 46 -1.13 2.03 -6.10
C TYR A 46 -2.24 2.33 -7.11
N VAL A 47 -1.92 2.19 -8.41
CA VAL A 47 -2.89 2.42 -9.47
C VAL A 47 -4.01 1.40 -9.40
N ASP A 48 -3.69 0.11 -9.21
CA ASP A 48 -4.68 -0.96 -9.16
C ASP A 48 -5.60 -0.89 -7.92
N GLN A 49 -5.06 -0.51 -6.76
CA GLN A 49 -5.83 -0.55 -5.52
C GLN A 49 -6.43 0.79 -5.11
N ILE A 50 -5.82 1.90 -5.48
CA ILE A 50 -6.25 3.24 -5.04
C ILE A 50 -6.85 4.01 -6.20
N VAL A 51 -6.08 4.22 -7.27
CA VAL A 51 -6.51 5.07 -8.39
C VAL A 51 -7.69 4.47 -9.14
N ARG A 52 -7.72 3.14 -9.31
CA ARG A 52 -8.86 2.44 -9.92
C ARG A 52 -10.17 2.67 -9.14
N LEU A 53 -10.11 2.78 -7.82
CA LEU A 53 -11.29 2.89 -6.97
C LEU A 53 -11.74 4.33 -6.75
N HIS A 54 -10.81 5.27 -6.57
CA HIS A 54 -11.10 6.64 -6.12
C HIS A 54 -10.61 7.73 -7.08
N GLY A 55 -9.99 7.36 -8.21
CA GLY A 55 -9.29 8.31 -9.06
C GLY A 55 -7.97 8.79 -8.45
N ILE A 56 -7.38 9.82 -9.04
CA ILE A 56 -6.12 10.39 -8.56
C ILE A 56 -6.43 11.25 -7.32
N PRO A 57 -5.88 10.92 -6.14
CA PRO A 57 -6.11 11.76 -4.97
C PRO A 57 -5.48 13.14 -5.15
N SER A 58 -6.21 14.16 -4.71
CA SER A 58 -5.84 15.57 -4.74
C SER A 58 -5.05 16.03 -3.51
#